data_AF-A0A8X6PCR4-F1
#
_entry.id   AF-A0A8X6PCR4-F1
#
_cell.length_a   1.000
_cell.length_b   1.000
_cell.length_c   1.000
_cell.angle_alpha   90.00
_cell.angle_beta   90.00
_cell.angle_gamma   90.00
#
_symmetry.space_group_name_H-M   'P 1'
#
loop_
_entity.id
_entity.type
_entity.pdbx_description
1 polymer ?
#
loop_
_entity_poly.entity_id
_entity_poly.type
_entity_poly.pdbx_seq_one_letter_code
_entity_poly.pdbx_strand_id
1 'polypeptide(L)'
;MTHSQEKLWIWALYTNFLIIYGDEIISNIYEESKRYVIQKNPSKPLTISENEINQYLGICIYASLVHQPSYRAYWSEGLGFDRIKETMPLKKFETIRQYLHFNDNDKHLPRDHPNHDKLHKISPLYDELNKNEK
;
A
#
# COMPACT_ATOMS: atom_id res chain seq x y z
N MET A 1 18.88 -17.68 -14.91
CA MET A 1 19.31 -16.29 -14.64
C MET A 1 20.48 -16.34 -13.68
N THR A 2 21.53 -15.55 -13.89
CA THR A 2 22.67 -15.53 -12.97
C THR A 2 22.32 -14.77 -11.70
N HIS A 3 22.96 -15.11 -10.58
CA HIS A 3 22.78 -14.41 -9.28
C HIS A 3 23.07 -12.90 -9.36
N SER A 4 23.81 -12.46 -10.38
CA SER A 4 24.09 -11.05 -10.68
C SER A 4 22.93 -10.35 -11.40
N GLN A 5 22.20 -11.03 -12.29
CA GLN A 5 21.04 -10.47 -12.97
C GLN A 5 19.86 -10.26 -12.02
N GLU A 6 19.61 -11.20 -11.10
CA GLU A 6 18.56 -11.07 -10.08
C GLU A 6 18.76 -9.85 -9.18
N LYS A 7 20.01 -9.54 -8.80
CA LYS A 7 20.32 -8.35 -7.99
C LYS A 7 20.02 -7.04 -8.72
N LEU A 8 20.26 -6.98 -10.03
CA LEU A 8 19.95 -5.79 -10.84
C LEU A 8 18.44 -5.55 -10.94
N TRP A 9 17.64 -6.60 -11.13
CA TRP A 9 16.18 -6.48 -11.16
C TRP A 9 15.60 -6.09 -9.80
N ILE A 10 16.08 -6.68 -8.71
CA ILE A 10 15.66 -6.30 -7.35
C ILE A 10 15.99 -4.83 -7.07
N TRP A 11 17.17 -4.38 -7.48
CA TRP A 11 17.57 -2.99 -7.30
C TRP A 11 16.72 -2.04 -8.16
N ALA A 12 16.47 -2.37 -9.43
CA ALA A 12 15.62 -1.58 -10.32
C ALA A 12 14.17 -1.49 -9.82
N LEU A 13 13.63 -2.58 -9.28
CA LEU A 13 12.29 -2.61 -8.68
C LEU A 13 12.23 -1.74 -7.41
N TYR A 14 13.26 -1.83 -6.57
CA TYR A 14 13.37 -1.01 -5.38
C TYR A 14 13.49 0.49 -5.72
N THR A 15 14.31 0.85 -6.71
CA THR A 15 14.43 2.25 -7.15
C THR A 15 13.14 2.75 -7.76
N ASN A 16 12.44 1.94 -8.59
CA ASN A 16 11.14 2.34 -9.13
C ASN A 16 10.09 2.49 -8.03
N PHE A 17 10.12 1.63 -7.01
CA PHE A 17 9.23 1.77 -5.86
C PHE A 17 9.46 3.09 -5.12
N LEU A 18 10.71 3.43 -4.79
CA LEU A 18 11.04 4.68 -4.09
C LEU A 18 10.75 5.92 -4.94
N ILE A 19 10.95 5.86 -6.25
CA ILE A 19 10.65 6.97 -7.16
C ILE A 19 9.14 7.21 -7.24
N ILE A 20 8.34 6.14 -7.33
CA ILE A 20 6.89 6.24 -7.48
C ILE A 20 6.21 6.58 -6.14
N TYR A 21 6.64 5.97 -5.05
CA TYR A 21 6.03 6.09 -3.72
C TYR A 21 6.99 6.79 -2.75
N GLY A 22 7.37 8.03 -3.09
CA GLY A 22 8.20 8.86 -2.21
C GLY A 22 7.58 9.06 -0.81
N ASP A 23 8.40 9.55 0.12
CA ASP A 23 8.05 9.65 1.55
C ASP A 23 6.73 10.40 1.80
N GLU A 24 6.43 11.43 1.00
CA GLU A 24 5.17 12.19 1.10
C GLU A 24 3.93 11.33 0.79
N ILE A 25 4.00 10.48 -0.25
CA ILE A 25 2.91 9.56 -0.59
C ILE A 25 2.70 8.54 0.53
N ILE A 26 3.79 8.00 1.08
CA ILE A 26 3.73 7.04 2.18
C ILE A 26 3.12 7.66 3.43
N SER A 27 3.55 8.87 3.78
CA SER A 27 3.03 9.59 4.94
C SER A 27 1.54 9.90 4.78
N ASN A 28 1.11 10.34 3.59
CA ASN A 28 -0.30 10.58 3.28
C ASN A 28 -1.16 9.30 3.40
N ILE A 29 -0.68 8.18 2.84
CA ILE A 29 -1.35 6.87 2.99
C ILE A 29 -1.47 6.48 4.46
N TYR A 30 -0.41 6.66 5.23
CA TYR A 30 -0.38 6.34 6.65
C TYR A 30 -1.37 7.19 7.45
N GLU A 31 -1.37 8.51 7.27
CA GLU A 31 -2.27 9.42 7.97
C GLU A 31 -3.74 9.15 7.64
N GLU A 32 -4.08 8.98 6.36
CA GLU A 32 -5.46 8.75 5.96
C GLU A 32 -5.96 7.34 6.35
N SER A 33 -5.09 6.33 6.36
CA SER A 33 -5.41 5.01 6.90
C SER A 33 -5.70 5.05 8.40
N LYS A 34 -4.91 5.81 9.18
CA LYS A 34 -5.20 6.03 10.61
C LYS A 34 -6.51 6.79 10.82
N ARG A 35 -6.72 7.87 10.06
CA ARG A 35 -7.95 8.67 10.12
C ARG A 35 -9.19 7.79 9.89
N TYR A 36 -9.15 6.95 8.87
CA TYR A 36 -10.25 6.04 8.57
C TYR A 36 -10.57 5.09 9.72
N VAL A 37 -9.57 4.53 10.39
CA VAL A 37 -9.79 3.64 11.54
C VAL A 37 -10.44 4.39 12.69
N ILE A 38 -10.01 5.61 12.97
CA ILE A 38 -10.63 6.46 13.99
C ILE A 38 -12.09 6.77 13.63
N GLN A 39 -12.37 7.11 12.36
CA GLN A 39 -13.73 7.34 11.86
C GLN A 39 -14.63 6.10 12.02
N LYS A 40 -14.09 4.89 11.84
CA LYS A 40 -14.85 3.64 11.97
C LYS A 40 -15.02 3.17 13.41
N ASN A 41 -13.97 3.26 14.23
CA ASN A 41 -13.98 2.83 15.61
C ASN A 41 -12.90 3.58 16.42
N PRO A 42 -13.28 4.70 17.07
CA PRO A 42 -12.35 5.50 17.87
C PRO A 42 -11.68 4.73 19.00
N SER A 43 -12.33 3.68 19.53
CA SER A 43 -11.83 2.88 20.65
C SER A 43 -10.75 1.86 20.26
N LYS A 44 -10.47 1.69 18.96
CA LYS A 44 -9.50 0.72 18.46
C LYS A 44 -8.61 1.33 17.37
N PRO A 45 -7.69 2.24 17.73
CA PRO A 45 -6.81 2.89 16.76
C PRO A 45 -5.92 1.88 16.05
N LEU A 46 -5.55 2.21 14.81
CA LEU A 46 -4.67 1.40 13.99
C LEU A 46 -3.24 1.48 14.54
N THR A 47 -2.67 0.33 14.93
CA THR A 47 -1.26 0.25 15.33
C THR A 47 -0.42 -0.20 14.14
N ILE A 48 -0.06 0.76 13.29
CA ILE A 48 0.89 0.59 12.19
C ILE A 48 1.87 1.77 12.14
N SER A 49 2.93 1.64 11.35
CA SER A 49 3.94 2.65 11.04
C SER A 49 4.05 2.89 9.53
N GLU A 50 4.64 4.01 9.13
CA GLU A 50 4.97 4.29 7.72
C GLU A 50 5.87 3.21 7.12
N ASN A 51 6.82 2.67 7.89
CA ASN A 51 7.65 1.55 7.45
C ASN A 51 6.82 0.30 7.13
N GLU A 52 5.77 0.01 7.89
CA GLU A 52 4.86 -1.10 7.59
C GLU A 52 4.03 -0.83 6.32
N ILE A 53 3.67 0.43 6.02
CA ILE A 53 3.05 0.78 4.74
C ILE A 53 4.03 0.50 3.58
N ASN A 54 5.30 0.91 3.72
CA ASN A 54 6.34 0.61 2.75
C ASN A 54 6.51 -0.90 2.51
N GLN A 55 6.60 -1.68 3.59
CA GLN A 55 6.68 -3.13 3.51
C GLN A 55 5.46 -3.75 2.81
N TYR A 56 4.25 -3.28 3.13
CA TYR A 56 3.02 -3.73 2.50
C TYR A 56 3.02 -3.47 0.97
N LEU A 57 3.41 -2.27 0.54
CA LEU A 57 3.48 -1.92 -0.87
C LEU A 57 4.59 -2.71 -1.59
N GLY A 58 5.74 -2.90 -0.95
CA GLY A 58 6.81 -3.76 -1.46
C GLY A 58 6.36 -5.20 -1.69
N ILE A 59 5.55 -5.76 -0.76
CA ILE A 59 4.92 -7.07 -0.94
C ILE A 59 3.95 -7.06 -2.12
N CYS A 60 3.15 -6.00 -2.31
CA CYS A 60 2.22 -5.90 -3.44
C CYS A 60 2.95 -5.89 -4.79
N ILE A 61 4.08 -5.17 -4.89
CA ILE A 61 4.92 -5.14 -6.09
C ILE A 61 5.53 -6.51 -6.35
N TYR A 62 6.09 -7.15 -5.33
CA TYR A 62 6.62 -8.51 -5.48
C TYR A 62 5.53 -9.50 -5.93
N ALA A 63 4.33 -9.41 -5.35
CA ALA A 63 3.18 -10.25 -5.72
C ALA A 63 2.70 -10.02 -7.16
N SER A 64 2.91 -8.83 -7.74
CA SER A 64 2.63 -8.57 -9.16
C SER A 64 3.60 -9.26 -10.12
N LEU A 65 4.79 -9.65 -9.65
CA LEU A 65 5.79 -10.35 -10.45
C LEU A 65 5.63 -11.87 -10.38
N VAL A 66 5.26 -12.37 -9.19
CA VAL A 66 5.13 -13.80 -8.93
C VAL A 66 3.71 -14.08 -8.49
N HIS A 67 2.84 -14.39 -9.43
CA HIS A 67 1.43 -14.64 -9.14
C HIS A 67 1.22 -15.96 -8.39
N GLN A 68 0.41 -15.89 -7.33
CA GLN A 68 -0.09 -17.05 -6.60
C GLN A 68 -1.62 -17.15 -6.71
N PRO A 69 -2.22 -18.34 -6.50
CA PRO A 69 -3.68 -18.53 -6.60
C PRO A 69 -4.50 -17.66 -5.64
N SER A 70 -3.88 -17.22 -4.54
CA SER A 70 -4.48 -16.25 -3.61
C SER A 70 -3.38 -15.48 -2.87
N TYR A 71 -3.70 -14.31 -2.33
CA TYR A 71 -2.72 -13.57 -1.53
C TYR A 71 -2.29 -14.34 -0.26
N ARG A 72 -3.16 -15.19 0.31
CA ARG A 72 -2.79 -16.01 1.48
C ARG A 72 -1.76 -17.08 1.13
N ALA A 73 -1.71 -17.52 -0.13
CA ALA A 73 -0.73 -18.53 -0.57
C ALA A 73 0.72 -18.05 -0.44
N TYR A 74 0.98 -16.73 -0.52
CA TYR A 74 2.30 -16.13 -0.26
C TYR A 74 2.84 -16.42 1.16
N TRP A 75 1.97 -16.73 2.13
CA TRP A 75 2.32 -17.11 3.51
C TRP A 75 2.19 -18.61 3.79
N SER A 76 1.84 -19.43 2.81
CA SER A 76 1.71 -20.88 3.01
C SER A 76 3.08 -21.58 3.10
N GLU A 77 3.14 -22.76 3.72
CA GLU A 77 4.39 -23.52 3.82
C GLU A 77 4.88 -24.05 2.47
N GLY A 78 3.98 -24.43 1.55
CA GLY A 78 4.34 -25.04 0.26
C GLY A 78 4.49 -24.07 -0.92
N LEU A 79 3.68 -23.01 -0.96
CA LEU A 79 3.66 -22.03 -2.06
C LEU A 79 4.09 -20.63 -1.62
N GLY A 80 4.40 -20.46 -0.33
CA GLY A 80 4.77 -19.17 0.21
C GLY A 80 6.22 -18.81 -0.08
N PHE A 81 6.54 -17.56 0.22
CA PHE A 81 7.89 -17.01 0.05
C PHE A 81 8.39 -16.56 1.40
N ASP A 82 9.49 -17.14 1.86
CA ASP A 82 10.02 -16.85 3.20
C ASP A 82 10.32 -15.37 3.40
N ARG A 83 10.83 -14.69 2.36
CA ARG A 83 11.03 -13.24 2.38
C ARG A 83 9.75 -12.45 2.66
N ILE A 84 8.60 -12.87 2.15
CA ILE A 84 7.32 -12.19 2.43
C ILE A 84 6.93 -12.44 3.90
N LYS A 85 7.05 -13.70 4.37
CA LYS A 85 6.74 -14.08 5.75
C LYS A 85 7.60 -13.33 6.77
N GLU A 86 8.90 -13.19 6.48
CA GLU A 86 9.89 -12.46 7.28
C GLU A 86 9.65 -10.95 7.25
N THR A 87 9.22 -10.40 6.11
CA THR A 87 8.95 -8.97 5.96
C THR A 87 7.72 -8.54 6.77
N MET A 88 6.63 -9.31 6.70
CA MET A 88 5.39 -8.98 7.39
C MET A 88 4.54 -10.23 7.66
N PRO A 89 4.02 -10.42 8.89
CA PRO A 89 3.07 -11.49 9.18
C PRO A 89 1.74 -11.31 8.42
N LEU A 90 1.11 -12.42 7.98
CA LEU A 90 -0.16 -12.40 7.24
C LEU A 90 -1.24 -11.54 7.91
N LYS A 91 -1.40 -11.67 9.23
CA LYS A 91 -2.40 -10.90 10.00
C LYS A 91 -2.18 -9.39 9.89
N LYS A 92 -0.93 -8.94 9.87
CA LYS A 92 -0.59 -7.51 9.73
C LYS A 92 -0.86 -7.04 8.29
N PHE A 93 -0.48 -7.84 7.29
CA PHE A 93 -0.80 -7.56 5.88
C PHE A 93 -2.32 -7.41 5.67
N GLU A 94 -3.11 -8.33 6.22
CA GLU A 94 -4.58 -8.28 6.13
C GLU A 94 -5.17 -7.06 6.85
N THR A 95 -4.57 -6.66 7.98
CA THR A 95 -4.98 -5.46 8.72
C THR A 95 -4.73 -4.21 7.88
N ILE A 96 -3.53 -4.05 7.30
CA ILE A 96 -3.21 -2.90 6.44
C ILE A 96 -4.14 -2.90 5.22
N ARG A 97 -4.28 -4.03 4.52
CA ARG A 97 -5.18 -4.17 3.37
C ARG A 97 -6.62 -3.74 3.68
N GLN A 98 -7.12 -4.03 4.89
CA GLN A 98 -8.49 -3.68 5.29
C GLN A 98 -8.66 -2.17 5.51
N TYR A 99 -7.64 -1.49 6.03
CA TYR A 99 -7.74 -0.11 6.49
C TYR A 99 -7.00 0.90 5.60
N LEU A 100 -6.33 0.45 4.54
CA LEU A 100 -5.63 1.29 3.58
C LEU A 100 -6.58 2.35 2.98
N HIS A 101 -6.28 3.62 3.22
CA HIS A 101 -7.02 4.78 2.69
C HIS A 101 -6.06 5.84 2.16
N PHE A 102 -6.55 6.62 1.20
CA PHE A 102 -5.76 7.65 0.50
C PHE A 102 -6.40 9.05 0.57
N ASN A 103 -7.58 9.17 1.18
CA ASN A 103 -8.26 10.44 1.37
C ASN A 103 -9.24 10.37 2.55
N ASP A 104 -9.59 11.55 3.06
CA ASP A 104 -10.53 11.73 4.15
C ASP A 104 -11.96 11.46 3.68
N ASN A 105 -12.59 10.42 4.24
CA ASN A 105 -13.95 10.03 3.88
C ASN A 105 -15.01 11.06 4.31
N ASP A 106 -14.75 11.88 5.33
CA ASP A 106 -15.71 12.90 5.79
C ASP A 106 -15.88 14.03 4.76
N LYS A 107 -14.93 14.15 3.82
CA LYS A 107 -14.98 15.11 2.71
C LYS A 107 -15.65 14.54 1.45
N HIS A 108 -16.10 13.28 1.47
CA HIS A 108 -16.70 12.65 0.30
C HIS A 108 -18.15 13.10 0.11
N LEU A 109 -18.35 14.02 -0.84
CA LEU A 109 -19.65 14.63 -1.10
C LEU A 109 -20.65 13.64 -1.74
N PRO A 110 -21.96 13.79 -1.50
CA PRO A 110 -23.00 12.99 -2.18
C PRO A 110 -22.95 13.11 -3.71
N ARG A 111 -23.43 12.08 -4.42
CA ARG A 111 -23.33 11.98 -5.90
C ARG A 111 -24.06 13.09 -6.66
N ASP A 112 -25.10 13.65 -6.07
CA ASP A 112 -25.92 14.74 -6.60
C ASP A 112 -25.36 16.12 -6.28
N HIS A 113 -24.30 16.21 -5.46
CA HIS A 113 -23.65 17.47 -5.15
C HIS A 113 -22.86 18.00 -6.37
N PRO A 114 -22.94 19.30 -6.71
CA PRO A 114 -22.27 19.87 -7.89
C PRO A 114 -20.74 19.69 -7.89
N ASN A 115 -20.14 19.66 -6.70
CA ASN A 115 -18.70 19.44 -6.51
C ASN A 115 -18.34 17.98 -6.19
N HIS A 116 -19.20 17.01 -6.49
CA HIS A 116 -18.89 15.60 -6.25
C HIS A 116 -17.71 15.13 -7.10
N ASP A 117 -16.64 14.73 -6.44
CA ASP A 117 -15.51 14.08 -7.08
C ASP A 117 -15.73 12.56 -7.13
N LYS A 118 -15.86 12.02 -8.35
CA LYS A 118 -16.03 10.58 -8.59
C LYS A 118 -14.79 9.77 -8.19
N LEU A 119 -13.61 10.40 -8.18
CA LEU A 119 -12.34 9.78 -7.84
C LEU A 119 -11.89 10.10 -6.41
N HIS A 120 -12.73 10.73 -5.58
CA HIS A 120 -12.39 11.25 -4.25
C HIS A 120 -11.46 10.34 -3.43
N LYS A 121 -11.70 9.03 -3.44
CA LYS A 121 -10.91 8.05 -2.68
C LYS A 121 -9.45 7.91 -3.12
N ILE A 122 -9.10 8.36 -4.31
CA ILE A 122 -7.76 8.23 -4.91
C ILE A 122 -7.22 9.55 -5.48
N SER A 123 -8.05 10.60 -5.63
CA SER A 123 -7.63 11.88 -6.23
C SER A 123 -6.36 12.47 -5.59
N PRO A 124 -6.19 12.49 -4.25
CA PRO A 124 -4.95 13.01 -3.67
C PRO A 124 -3.71 12.20 -4.07
N LEU A 125 -3.84 10.87 -4.12
CA LEU A 125 -2.75 10.01 -4.59
C LEU A 125 -2.45 10.25 -6.07
N TYR A 126 -3.48 10.39 -6.90
CA TYR A 126 -3.33 10.67 -8.33
C TYR A 126 -2.61 12.00 -8.57
N ASP A 127 -3.04 13.06 -7.87
CA ASP A 127 -2.43 14.38 -7.96
C ASP A 127 -0.96 14.34 -7.53
N GLU A 128 -0.64 13.61 -6.47
CA GLU A 128 0.73 13.47 -5.97
C GLU A 128 1.62 12.70 -6.93
N LEU A 129 1.13 11.59 -7.49
CA LEU A 129 1.86 10.81 -8.51
C LEU A 129 2.16 11.66 -9.75
N ASN A 130 1.23 12.50 -10.20
CA ASN A 130 1.43 13.36 -11.38
C ASN A 130 2.40 14.53 -11.13
N LYS A 131 2.65 14.93 -9.88
CA LYS A 131 3.70 15.91 -9.58
C LYS A 131 5.09 15.33 -9.84
N ASN A 132 5.27 14.04 -9.55
CA ASN A 132 6.54 13.33 -9.66
C ASN A 132 6.87 12.86 -11.09
N GLU A 133 5.95 13.00 -12.06
CA GLU A 133 6.17 12.69 -13.48
C GLU A 133 6.81 13.85 -14.29
N LYS A 134 7.23 14.94 -13.66
CA LYS A 134 7.90 16.09 -14.29
C LYS A 134 9.37 16.17 -13.91
#